data_AF-A0A3P7JXH1-F1
#
_entry.id   AF-A0A3P7JXH1-F1
#
_cell.length_a   1.000
_cell.length_b   1.000
_cell.length_c   1.000
_cell.angle_alpha   90.00
_cell.angle_beta   90.00
_cell.angle_gamma   90.00
#
_symmetry.space_group_name_H-M   'P 1'
#
loop_
_entity.id
_entity.type
_entity.pdbx_description
1 polymer ?
#
loop_
_entity_poly.entity_id
_entity_poly.type
_entity_poly.pdbx_seq_one_letter_code
_entity_poly.pdbx_strand_id
1 'polypeptide(L)'
;MAIVDGIDITPEKNGGVLKKILVEGVGEHHPSKGDSVYVHYVGTLENGEQFDSSRDRSEPFNFTLGNGQVIKGWDLGVATMKKGEKCDLICRADYAYGENGSPPKIPGGATLKFEIELLSWQGEDISPDRDGTITRSIIVEGEKYSSPTEGSTVKVCAIGSYNGRVFYDKEVNFILGEGSEVGLPEGVDRALRRFNKGEKSTIHLKGSRFTFGTAPPPEYNLPPHAEIDFTLFLKEYEKMKASWELTGEEKLDAAEAAKERGTMFFKQGKLRLAAAKYMRIIELLEYEKPTEDEAKSRR
;
A
#
# COMPACT_ATOMS: atom_id res chain seq x y z
N MET A 1 43.02 0.79 -12.36
CA MET A 1 41.64 0.71 -11.86
C MET A 1 41.46 1.82 -10.85
N ALA A 2 40.69 2.86 -11.18
CA ALA A 2 40.31 3.85 -10.18
C ALA A 2 39.45 3.13 -9.14
N ILE A 3 39.78 3.28 -7.86
CA ILE A 3 38.93 2.82 -6.76
C ILE A 3 37.66 3.66 -6.85
N VAL A 4 36.56 3.07 -7.31
CA VAL A 4 35.28 3.76 -7.33
C VAL A 4 34.78 3.76 -5.88
N ASP A 5 34.85 4.93 -5.25
CA ASP A 5 34.48 5.14 -3.85
C ASP A 5 32.95 5.09 -3.73
N GLY A 6 32.41 3.96 -3.23
CA GLY A 6 30.97 3.74 -3.06
C GLY A 6 30.62 2.31 -2.67
N ILE A 7 29.50 2.14 -1.97
CA ILE A 7 28.95 0.85 -1.57
C ILE A 7 28.15 0.27 -2.73
N ASP A 8 28.40 -0.99 -3.09
CA ASP A 8 27.59 -1.71 -4.07
C ASP A 8 26.24 -2.08 -3.47
N ILE A 9 25.18 -1.46 -3.99
CA ILE A 9 23.80 -1.65 -3.55
C ILE A 9 23.01 -2.62 -4.44
N THR A 10 23.65 -3.21 -5.47
CA THR A 10 22.98 -4.23 -6.28
C THR A 10 22.68 -5.48 -5.45
N PRO A 11 21.55 -6.17 -5.71
CA PRO A 11 21.27 -7.46 -5.08
C PRO A 11 22.34 -8.51 -5.37
N GLU A 12 22.84 -8.54 -6.62
CA GLU A 12 23.83 -9.51 -7.08
C GLU A 12 25.28 -9.15 -6.73
N LYS A 13 25.53 -7.98 -6.12
CA LYS A 13 26.86 -7.45 -5.82
C LYS A 13 27.81 -7.44 -7.03
N ASN A 14 27.29 -6.94 -8.16
CA ASN A 14 27.96 -6.96 -9.45
C ASN A 14 28.57 -5.60 -9.87
N GLY A 15 28.61 -4.62 -8.96
CA GLY A 15 29.12 -3.27 -9.19
C GLY A 15 28.27 -2.42 -10.15
N GLY A 16 27.04 -2.83 -10.48
CA GLY A 16 26.20 -2.12 -11.43
C GLY A 16 25.64 -0.80 -10.90
N VAL A 17 25.48 -0.68 -9.57
CA VAL A 17 25.02 0.53 -8.89
C VAL A 17 25.84 0.73 -7.63
N LEU A 18 26.63 1.79 -7.59
CA LEU A 18 27.44 2.18 -6.45
C LEU A 18 26.87 3.45 -5.83
N LYS A 19 26.74 3.46 -4.50
CA LYS A 19 26.19 4.58 -3.73
C LYS A 19 27.23 5.15 -2.78
N LYS A 20 27.31 6.49 -2.71
CA LYS A 20 28.08 7.21 -1.70
C LYS A 20 27.20 8.28 -1.06
N ILE A 21 27.01 8.21 0.25
CA ILE A 21 26.25 9.22 0.99
C ILE A 21 27.11 10.48 1.11
N LEU A 22 26.54 11.63 0.75
CA LEU A 22 27.15 12.96 0.86
C LEU A 22 26.63 13.70 2.09
N VAL A 23 25.33 13.57 2.35
CA VAL A 23 24.64 14.11 3.52
C VAL A 23 23.70 13.04 4.05
N GLU A 24 23.85 12.68 5.32
CA GLU A 24 22.96 11.73 5.99
C GLU A 24 21.53 12.28 6.08
N GLY A 25 20.55 11.40 5.85
CA GLY A 25 19.14 11.72 6.09
C GLY A 25 18.72 11.52 7.55
N VAL A 26 17.45 11.74 7.83
CA VAL A 26 16.84 11.58 9.16
C VAL A 26 15.85 10.43 9.22
N GLY A 27 15.69 9.87 10.42
CA GLY A 27 14.78 8.75 10.68
C GLY A 27 15.34 7.39 10.26
N GLU A 28 14.54 6.34 10.45
CA GLU A 28 14.90 4.95 10.11
C GLU A 28 14.09 4.39 8.94
N HIS A 29 13.20 5.19 8.37
CA HIS A 29 12.33 4.77 7.27
C HIS A 29 12.92 5.16 5.91
N HIS A 30 12.63 4.32 4.93
CA HIS A 30 13.00 4.47 3.54
C HIS A 30 11.72 4.41 2.69
N PRO A 31 11.70 5.02 1.51
CA PRO A 31 10.59 4.86 0.60
C PRO A 31 10.51 3.40 0.13
N SER A 32 9.29 2.89 0.08
CA SER A 32 8.98 1.53 -0.35
C SER A 32 8.48 1.51 -1.79
N LYS A 33 8.52 0.34 -2.42
CA LYS A 33 7.92 0.14 -3.73
C LYS A 33 6.45 0.56 -3.73
N GLY A 34 6.07 1.34 -4.74
CA GLY A 34 4.73 1.95 -4.87
C GLY A 34 4.62 3.35 -4.26
N ASP A 35 5.57 3.77 -3.42
CA ASP A 35 5.58 5.12 -2.86
C ASP A 35 5.83 6.17 -3.96
N SER A 36 5.15 7.31 -3.83
CA SER A 36 5.43 8.51 -4.62
C SER A 36 6.59 9.25 -3.97
N VAL A 37 7.75 9.26 -4.61
CA VAL A 37 8.97 9.89 -4.11
C VAL A 37 9.20 11.24 -4.78
N TYR A 38 9.78 12.17 -4.04
CA TYR A 38 10.09 13.53 -4.49
C TYR A 38 11.57 13.80 -4.28
N VAL A 39 12.29 14.10 -5.36
CA VAL A 39 13.74 14.25 -5.34
C VAL A 39 14.22 15.51 -6.08
N HIS A 40 15.34 16.06 -5.64
CA HIS A 40 16.19 16.86 -6.52
C HIS A 40 17.34 16.01 -7.06
N TYR A 41 17.80 16.30 -8.28
CA TYR A 41 18.94 15.60 -8.85
C TYR A 41 19.76 16.44 -9.83
N VAL A 42 20.99 16.01 -10.03
CA VAL A 42 21.88 16.42 -11.12
C VAL A 42 22.45 15.17 -11.76
N GLY A 43 22.28 15.00 -13.07
CA GLY A 43 22.81 13.88 -13.85
C GLY A 43 23.99 14.33 -14.72
N THR A 44 25.13 13.64 -14.58
CA THR A 44 26.36 13.90 -15.33
C THR A 44 26.92 12.64 -15.98
N LEU A 45 27.55 12.79 -17.13
CA LEU A 45 28.39 11.76 -17.75
C LEU A 45 29.73 11.62 -16.98
N GLU A 46 30.49 10.55 -17.25
CA GLU A 46 31.81 10.32 -16.60
C GLU A 46 32.84 11.44 -16.91
N ASN A 47 32.67 12.15 -18.02
CA ASN A 47 33.48 13.31 -18.38
C ASN A 47 33.11 14.59 -17.58
N GLY A 48 32.09 14.51 -16.69
CA GLY A 48 31.58 15.62 -15.89
C GLY A 48 30.53 16.50 -16.59
N GLU A 49 30.18 16.21 -17.84
CA GLU A 49 29.16 16.95 -18.58
C GLU A 49 27.77 16.68 -18.00
N GLN A 50 27.08 17.73 -17.56
CA GLN A 50 25.70 17.65 -17.10
C GLN A 50 24.75 17.47 -18.29
N PHE A 51 23.95 16.41 -18.27
CA PHE A 51 22.94 16.16 -19.31
C PHE A 51 21.52 16.56 -18.87
N ASP A 52 21.25 16.57 -17.56
CA ASP A 52 19.96 16.93 -16.99
C ASP A 52 20.05 17.30 -15.50
N SER A 53 19.19 18.20 -15.04
CA SER A 53 19.03 18.54 -13.61
C SER A 53 17.61 19.03 -13.33
N SER A 54 17.03 18.60 -12.20
CA SER A 54 15.78 19.19 -11.72
C SER A 54 15.98 20.55 -11.05
N ARG A 55 17.20 20.87 -10.60
CA ARG A 55 17.51 22.16 -9.97
C ARG A 55 17.45 23.31 -10.98
N ASP A 56 17.84 23.07 -12.23
CA ASP A 56 17.70 24.04 -13.33
C ASP A 56 16.24 24.41 -13.60
N ARG A 57 15.30 23.51 -13.26
CA ARG A 57 13.86 23.73 -13.39
C ARG A 57 13.22 24.31 -12.14
N SER A 58 13.97 24.41 -11.03
CA SER A 58 13.48 24.85 -9.72
C SER A 58 12.26 24.07 -9.17
N GLU A 59 12.01 22.87 -9.70
CA GLU A 59 10.89 22.01 -9.30
C GLU A 59 11.41 20.59 -8.99
N PRO A 60 10.96 19.98 -7.87
CA PRO A 60 11.27 18.58 -7.59
C PRO A 60 10.77 17.65 -8.70
N PHE A 61 11.53 16.58 -8.95
CA PHE A 61 11.07 15.50 -9.80
C PHE A 61 10.33 14.46 -8.95
N ASN A 62 9.15 14.02 -9.41
CA ASN A 62 8.39 12.98 -8.75
C ASN A 62 8.26 11.73 -9.61
N PHE A 63 8.26 10.56 -8.96
CA PHE A 63 8.01 9.28 -9.61
C PHE A 63 7.51 8.24 -8.60
N THR A 64 6.95 7.14 -9.09
CA THR A 64 6.55 5.99 -8.29
C THR A 64 7.71 5.00 -8.21
N LEU A 65 8.22 4.76 -7.00
CA LEU A 65 9.40 3.92 -6.77
C LEU A 65 9.11 2.44 -7.09
N GLY A 66 10.04 1.78 -7.79
CA GLY A 66 10.01 0.35 -8.05
C GLY A 66 8.97 -0.08 -9.10
N ASN A 67 8.46 0.87 -9.90
CA ASN A 67 7.49 0.63 -10.98
C ASN A 67 8.12 0.82 -12.37
N GLY A 68 9.44 0.98 -12.47
CA GLY A 68 10.13 1.14 -13.75
C GLY A 68 9.84 2.46 -14.48
N GLN A 69 9.39 3.49 -13.76
CA GLN A 69 9.23 4.84 -14.32
C GLN A 69 10.58 5.56 -14.51
N VAL A 70 11.61 5.11 -13.81
CA VAL A 70 12.99 5.59 -13.87
C VAL A 70 13.93 4.43 -14.19
N ILE A 71 15.20 4.73 -14.43
CA ILE A 71 16.21 3.69 -14.65
C ILE A 71 16.35 2.77 -13.43
N LYS A 72 16.75 1.51 -13.64
CA LYS A 72 16.89 0.50 -12.57
C LYS A 72 17.80 0.97 -11.42
N GLY A 73 18.86 1.71 -11.75
CA GLY A 73 19.79 2.26 -10.76
C GLY A 73 19.13 3.24 -9.79
N TRP A 74 18.15 4.01 -10.25
CA TRP A 74 17.36 4.91 -9.40
C TRP A 74 16.37 4.14 -8.53
N ASP A 75 15.66 3.15 -9.10
CA ASP A 75 14.74 2.31 -8.33
C ASP A 75 15.47 1.59 -7.17
N LEU A 76 16.71 1.14 -7.39
CA LEU A 76 17.54 0.57 -6.34
C LEU A 76 18.09 1.64 -5.38
N GLY A 77 18.63 2.73 -5.91
CA GLY A 77 19.30 3.76 -5.13
C GLY A 77 18.36 4.50 -4.18
N VAL A 78 17.26 5.03 -4.71
CA VAL A 78 16.30 5.84 -3.93
C VAL A 78 15.61 5.01 -2.84
N ALA A 79 15.39 3.71 -3.07
CA ALA A 79 14.87 2.78 -2.06
C ALA A 79 15.78 2.62 -0.82
N THR A 80 17.05 3.02 -0.91
CA THR A 80 18.00 2.98 0.22
C THR A 80 18.16 4.32 0.93
N MET A 81 17.52 5.39 0.44
CA MET A 81 17.72 6.73 0.96
C MET A 81 16.82 7.02 2.16
N LYS A 82 17.32 7.82 3.12
CA LYS A 82 16.52 8.40 4.21
C LYS A 82 16.00 9.79 3.82
N LYS A 83 14.98 10.28 4.53
CA LYS A 83 14.44 11.64 4.28
C LYS A 83 15.54 12.70 4.44
N GLY A 84 15.70 13.56 3.46
CA GLY A 84 16.73 14.62 3.44
C GLY A 84 18.13 14.15 3.04
N GLU A 85 18.33 12.86 2.79
CA GLU A 85 19.63 12.32 2.39
C GLU A 85 20.06 12.88 1.03
N LYS A 86 21.35 13.18 0.89
CA LYS A 86 22.01 13.43 -0.40
C LYS A 86 23.01 12.34 -0.68
N CYS A 87 22.98 11.75 -1.86
CA CYS A 87 23.93 10.72 -2.26
C CYS A 87 24.38 10.89 -3.71
N ASP A 88 25.59 10.42 -3.99
CA ASP A 88 26.07 10.10 -5.32
C ASP A 88 25.67 8.67 -5.67
N LEU A 89 25.05 8.47 -6.82
CA LEU A 89 24.84 7.17 -7.45
C LEU A 89 25.64 7.08 -8.75
N ILE A 90 26.40 6.00 -8.89
CA ILE A 90 27.07 5.64 -10.14
C ILE A 90 26.35 4.42 -10.70
N CYS A 91 25.74 4.57 -11.87
CA CYS A 91 24.94 3.53 -12.52
C CYS A 91 25.60 3.11 -13.83
N ARG A 92 26.00 1.83 -13.92
CA ARG A 92 26.47 1.22 -15.15
C ARG A 92 25.34 1.16 -16.19
N ALA A 93 25.69 1.10 -17.47
CA ALA A 93 24.74 1.15 -18.58
C ALA A 93 23.56 0.18 -18.45
N ASP A 94 23.77 -1.07 -18.01
CA ASP A 94 22.73 -2.10 -17.81
C ASP A 94 21.72 -1.77 -16.68
N TYR A 95 22.08 -0.87 -15.77
CA TYR A 95 21.20 -0.27 -14.76
C TYR A 95 20.73 1.15 -15.13
N ALA A 96 21.15 1.67 -16.29
CA ALA A 96 20.80 2.96 -16.86
C ALA A 96 20.06 2.80 -18.21
N TYR A 97 20.63 3.30 -19.31
CA TYR A 97 20.00 3.30 -20.65
C TYR A 97 20.54 2.22 -21.61
N GLY A 98 21.39 1.32 -21.11
CA GLY A 98 21.97 0.21 -21.87
C GLY A 98 22.82 0.65 -23.06
N GLU A 99 23.04 -0.30 -23.98
CA GLU A 99 23.82 -0.10 -25.20
C GLU A 99 23.20 0.92 -26.17
N ASN A 100 21.91 1.19 -26.05
CA ASN A 100 21.21 2.13 -26.94
C ASN A 100 21.34 3.59 -26.48
N GLY A 101 21.56 3.82 -25.18
CA GLY A 101 21.62 5.17 -24.61
C GLY A 101 20.28 5.92 -24.70
N SER A 102 20.34 7.25 -24.64
CA SER A 102 19.22 8.16 -24.88
C SER A 102 19.71 9.36 -25.70
N PRO A 103 19.82 9.20 -27.03
CA PRO A 103 20.32 10.26 -27.91
C PRO A 103 19.44 11.51 -27.89
N PRO A 104 20.02 12.72 -28.07
CA PRO A 104 21.44 12.99 -28.32
C PRO A 104 22.29 13.10 -27.04
N LYS A 105 21.67 13.11 -25.85
CA LYS A 105 22.32 13.49 -24.60
C LYS A 105 23.12 12.38 -23.94
N ILE A 106 22.66 11.14 -24.06
CA ILE A 106 23.25 9.99 -23.39
C ILE A 106 23.71 9.00 -24.46
N PRO A 107 25.02 8.76 -24.61
CA PRO A 107 25.52 7.77 -25.56
C PRO A 107 25.20 6.34 -25.11
N GLY A 108 25.24 5.42 -26.06
CA GLY A 108 25.14 3.98 -25.79
C GLY A 108 26.27 3.48 -24.89
N GLY A 109 25.96 2.58 -23.96
CA GLY A 109 26.95 1.98 -23.06
C GLY A 109 27.46 2.92 -21.97
N ALA A 110 26.86 4.11 -21.81
CA ALA A 110 27.30 5.10 -20.84
C ALA A 110 27.07 4.67 -19.39
N THR A 111 28.10 4.82 -18.56
CA THR A 111 27.94 4.90 -17.10
C THR A 111 27.52 6.32 -16.73
N LEU A 112 26.51 6.43 -15.87
CA LEU A 112 25.96 7.72 -15.44
C LEU A 112 26.26 7.97 -13.97
N LYS A 113 26.55 9.22 -13.63
CA LYS A 113 26.64 9.68 -12.25
C LYS A 113 25.45 10.59 -11.94
N PHE A 114 24.82 10.38 -10.80
CA PHE A 114 23.74 11.21 -10.30
C PHE A 114 24.04 11.68 -8.88
N GLU A 115 23.94 12.98 -8.62
CA GLU A 115 23.70 13.48 -7.27
C GLU A 115 22.19 13.51 -7.05
N ILE A 116 21.68 12.85 -6.01
CA ILE A 116 20.25 12.80 -5.68
C ILE A 116 20.04 13.27 -4.24
N GLU A 117 19.04 14.12 -4.05
CA GLU A 117 18.52 14.57 -2.75
C GLU A 117 17.08 14.06 -2.59
N LEU A 118 16.83 13.21 -1.58
CA LEU A 118 15.49 12.72 -1.27
C LEU A 118 14.76 13.73 -0.38
N LEU A 119 13.76 14.42 -0.91
CA LEU A 119 13.03 15.47 -0.18
C LEU A 119 11.95 14.87 0.74
N SER A 120 11.13 13.99 0.15
CA SER A 120 10.02 13.33 0.84
C SER A 120 9.49 12.18 0.01
N TRP A 121 8.65 11.35 0.62
CA TRP A 121 7.80 10.40 -0.09
C TRP A 121 6.43 10.33 0.57
N GLN A 122 5.48 9.76 -0.15
CA GLN A 122 4.15 9.45 0.33
C GLN A 122 3.82 8.02 -0.09
N GLY A 123 3.15 7.27 0.79
CA GLY A 123 2.71 5.92 0.47
C GLY A 123 1.81 5.87 -0.75
N GLU A 124 1.69 4.70 -1.38
CA GLU A 124 0.72 4.45 -2.44
C GLU A 124 -0.68 4.85 -1.97
N ASP A 125 -1.32 5.77 -2.69
CA ASP A 125 -2.70 6.15 -2.40
C ASP A 125 -3.65 5.02 -2.81
N ILE A 126 -4.20 4.33 -1.83
CA ILE A 126 -5.15 3.21 -2.00
C ILE A 126 -6.59 3.60 -1.63
N SER A 127 -6.86 4.89 -1.45
CA SER A 127 -8.21 5.38 -1.22
C SER A 127 -9.12 5.12 -2.44
N PRO A 128 -10.44 4.94 -2.25
CA PRO A 128 -11.37 4.72 -3.36
C PRO A 128 -11.36 5.85 -4.40
N ASP A 129 -11.24 7.09 -3.93
CA ASP A 129 -11.36 8.30 -4.73
C ASP A 129 -10.00 8.87 -5.17
N ARG A 130 -8.89 8.18 -4.83
CA ARG A 130 -7.51 8.64 -5.06
C ARG A 130 -7.25 10.05 -4.53
N ASP A 131 -7.73 10.30 -3.30
CA ASP A 131 -7.66 11.59 -2.60
C ASP A 131 -6.60 11.60 -1.47
N GLY A 132 -5.80 10.55 -1.38
CA GLY A 132 -4.77 10.37 -0.37
C GLY A 132 -5.29 10.14 1.05
N THR A 133 -6.59 9.86 1.24
CA THR A 133 -7.15 9.61 2.58
C THR A 133 -6.72 8.27 3.19
N ILE A 134 -6.25 7.34 2.35
CA ILE A 134 -5.64 6.08 2.75
C ILE A 134 -4.38 5.89 1.91
N THR A 135 -3.21 6.02 2.52
CA THR A 135 -1.93 5.74 1.85
C THR A 135 -1.24 4.54 2.49
N ARG A 136 -0.55 3.72 1.70
CA ARG A 136 0.14 2.51 2.15
C ARG A 136 1.60 2.48 1.70
N SER A 137 2.50 2.11 2.61
CA SER A 137 3.90 1.80 2.28
C SER A 137 4.23 0.38 2.72
N ILE A 138 4.73 -0.42 1.79
CA ILE A 138 5.00 -1.85 1.99
C ILE A 138 6.32 -2.03 2.75
N ILE A 139 6.30 -2.75 3.86
CA ILE A 139 7.51 -3.10 4.64
C ILE A 139 8.02 -4.49 4.23
N VAL A 140 7.11 -5.45 4.09
CA VAL A 140 7.38 -6.83 3.66
C VAL A 140 6.37 -7.19 2.58
N GLU A 141 6.84 -7.57 1.39
CA GLU A 141 5.95 -8.04 0.32
C GLU A 141 5.25 -9.35 0.73
N GLY A 142 3.94 -9.45 0.44
CA GLY A 142 3.18 -10.69 0.60
C GLY A 142 3.23 -11.60 -0.62
N GLU A 143 2.65 -12.80 -0.48
CA GLU A 143 2.47 -13.78 -1.54
C GLU A 143 1.63 -13.19 -2.70
N LYS A 144 2.10 -13.30 -3.94
CA LYS A 144 1.43 -12.68 -5.09
C LYS A 144 0.06 -13.33 -5.39
N TYR A 145 -0.77 -12.57 -6.11
CA TYR A 145 -1.98 -13.02 -6.82
C TYR A 145 -3.23 -13.34 -5.99
N SER A 146 -3.27 -13.04 -4.69
CA SER A 146 -4.53 -13.13 -3.97
C SER A 146 -4.59 -12.20 -2.76
N SER A 147 -5.63 -11.36 -2.75
CA SER A 147 -5.97 -10.43 -1.66
C SER A 147 -7.36 -10.78 -1.10
N PRO A 148 -7.63 -10.48 0.18
CA PRO A 148 -8.94 -10.72 0.75
C PRO A 148 -9.97 -9.74 0.17
N THR A 149 -11.23 -10.14 0.15
CA THR A 149 -12.36 -9.33 -0.33
C THR A 149 -13.27 -8.95 0.84
N GLU A 150 -14.24 -8.07 0.59
CA GLU A 150 -15.29 -7.81 1.57
C GLU A 150 -15.96 -9.12 2.00
N GLY A 151 -16.17 -9.29 3.31
CA GLY A 151 -16.69 -10.51 3.91
C GLY A 151 -15.68 -11.64 4.13
N SER A 152 -14.44 -11.54 3.61
CA SER A 152 -13.38 -12.50 3.94
C SER A 152 -13.06 -12.50 5.43
N THR A 153 -12.77 -13.67 6.00
CA THR A 153 -12.19 -13.77 7.35
C THR A 153 -10.69 -13.47 7.26
N VAL A 154 -10.18 -12.56 8.09
CA VAL A 154 -8.76 -12.16 8.11
C VAL A 154 -8.17 -12.30 9.50
N LYS A 155 -6.91 -12.75 9.56
CA LYS A 155 -6.09 -12.77 10.78
C LYS A 155 -4.96 -11.75 10.64
N VAL A 156 -5.01 -10.71 11.47
CA VAL A 156 -4.15 -9.52 11.34
C VAL A 156 -3.49 -9.17 12.67
N CYS A 157 -2.18 -8.93 12.66
CA CYS A 157 -1.55 -8.17 13.74
C CYS A 157 -1.61 -6.69 13.37
N ALA A 158 -2.25 -5.88 14.21
CA ALA A 158 -2.43 -4.46 13.98
C ALA A 158 -1.90 -3.64 15.14
N ILE A 159 -1.04 -2.66 14.82
CA ILE A 159 -0.51 -1.67 15.76
C ILE A 159 -0.97 -0.30 15.27
N GLY A 160 -1.89 0.34 15.98
CA GLY A 160 -2.36 1.70 15.72
C GLY A 160 -1.62 2.71 16.58
N SER A 161 -1.14 3.78 15.95
CA SER A 161 -0.40 4.85 16.61
C SER A 161 -0.86 6.24 16.19
N TYR A 162 -0.73 7.19 17.11
CA TYR A 162 -1.04 8.60 16.91
C TYR A 162 0.11 9.44 17.46
N ASN A 163 0.78 10.23 16.61
CA ASN A 163 1.98 10.99 16.98
C ASN A 163 3.03 10.14 17.72
N GLY A 164 3.25 8.90 17.25
CA GLY A 164 4.19 7.94 17.85
C GLY A 164 3.68 7.23 19.10
N ARG A 165 2.56 7.63 19.70
CA ARG A 165 1.93 6.90 20.83
C ARG A 165 1.08 5.76 20.30
N VAL A 166 1.40 4.53 20.70
CA VAL A 166 0.56 3.36 20.43
C VAL A 166 -0.74 3.46 21.22
N PHE A 167 -1.88 3.33 20.54
CA PHE A 167 -3.22 3.28 21.16
C PHE A 167 -3.93 1.95 20.91
N TYR A 168 -3.43 1.14 19.98
CA TYR A 168 -3.97 -0.16 19.62
C TYR A 168 -2.81 -1.12 19.33
N ASP A 169 -2.79 -2.29 19.96
CA ASP A 169 -1.79 -3.34 19.69
C ASP A 169 -2.45 -4.69 19.98
N LYS A 170 -2.95 -5.33 18.92
CA LYS A 170 -3.68 -6.60 19.03
C LYS A 170 -3.46 -7.47 17.80
N GLU A 171 -3.46 -8.78 18.04
CA GLU A 171 -3.77 -9.76 17.00
C GLU A 171 -5.28 -10.02 17.02
N VAL A 172 -5.93 -9.85 15.86
CA VAL A 172 -7.38 -10.00 15.72
C VAL A 172 -7.72 -10.91 14.57
N ASN A 173 -8.81 -11.67 14.74
CA ASN A 173 -9.45 -12.44 13.70
C ASN A 173 -10.88 -11.90 13.50
N PHE A 174 -11.19 -11.40 12.32
CA PHE A 174 -12.46 -10.73 12.05
C PHE A 174 -12.87 -10.84 10.58
N ILE A 175 -14.11 -10.46 10.28
CA ILE A 175 -14.66 -10.42 8.93
C ILE A 175 -14.37 -9.04 8.33
N LEU A 176 -13.72 -8.96 7.16
CA LEU A 176 -13.51 -7.69 6.47
C LEU A 176 -14.84 -6.99 6.16
N GLY A 177 -14.91 -5.71 6.52
CA GLY A 177 -16.14 -4.92 6.57
C GLY A 177 -16.74 -4.82 7.97
N GLU A 178 -16.26 -5.61 8.93
CA GLU A 178 -16.66 -5.59 10.35
C GLU A 178 -15.51 -5.18 11.29
N GLY A 179 -14.45 -4.53 10.79
CA GLY A 179 -13.28 -4.14 11.61
C GLY A 179 -13.63 -3.31 12.86
N SER A 180 -14.73 -2.55 12.82
CA SER A 180 -15.24 -1.82 13.99
C SER A 180 -15.59 -2.73 15.18
N GLU A 181 -15.96 -3.99 14.94
CA GLU A 181 -16.25 -4.97 16.02
C GLU A 181 -15.01 -5.34 16.82
N VAL A 182 -13.82 -5.13 16.24
CA VAL A 182 -12.53 -5.32 16.91
C VAL A 182 -11.82 -4.00 17.20
N GLY A 183 -12.52 -2.87 17.06
CA GLY A 183 -12.01 -1.54 17.38
C GLY A 183 -11.09 -0.93 16.32
N LEU A 184 -11.16 -1.41 15.08
CA LEU A 184 -10.45 -0.86 13.92
C LEU A 184 -11.35 0.11 13.12
N PRO A 185 -10.80 1.16 12.51
CA PRO A 185 -11.56 2.08 11.66
C PRO A 185 -11.77 1.51 10.25
N GLU A 186 -12.77 2.04 9.51
CA GLU A 186 -13.09 1.58 8.15
C GLU A 186 -11.88 1.63 7.19
N GLY A 187 -10.97 2.59 7.38
CA GLY A 187 -9.74 2.68 6.60
C GLY A 187 -8.87 1.42 6.67
N VAL A 188 -8.87 0.71 7.80
CA VAL A 188 -8.15 -0.57 7.93
C VAL A 188 -8.84 -1.67 7.10
N ASP A 189 -10.17 -1.79 7.17
CA ASP A 189 -10.92 -2.74 6.34
C ASP A 189 -10.68 -2.49 4.84
N ARG A 190 -10.66 -1.22 4.43
CA ARG A 190 -10.40 -0.82 3.03
C ARG A 190 -8.97 -1.15 2.63
N ALA A 191 -8.00 -0.82 3.48
CA ALA A 191 -6.60 -1.05 3.20
C ALA A 191 -6.29 -2.54 3.04
N LEU A 192 -6.79 -3.40 3.93
CA LEU A 192 -6.54 -4.84 3.91
C LEU A 192 -6.99 -5.53 2.62
N ARG A 193 -7.97 -4.97 1.88
CA ARG A 193 -8.38 -5.47 0.55
C ARG A 193 -7.29 -5.32 -0.52
N ARG A 194 -6.28 -4.50 -0.26
CA ARG A 194 -5.10 -4.33 -1.11
C ARG A 194 -3.91 -5.16 -0.64
N PHE A 195 -3.98 -5.76 0.54
CA PHE A 195 -2.89 -6.56 1.10
C PHE A 195 -2.86 -7.95 0.48
N ASN A 196 -1.67 -8.51 0.45
CA ASN A 196 -1.45 -9.93 0.17
C ASN A 196 -1.18 -10.71 1.46
N LYS A 197 -1.39 -12.02 1.43
CA LYS A 197 -1.03 -12.89 2.56
C LYS A 197 0.47 -12.76 2.86
N GLY A 198 0.84 -12.59 4.12
CA GLY A 198 2.22 -12.36 4.54
C GLY A 198 2.71 -10.91 4.34
N GLU A 199 1.89 -10.02 3.78
CA GLU A 199 2.26 -8.60 3.64
C GLU A 199 2.27 -7.91 5.00
N LYS A 200 3.35 -7.17 5.26
CA LYS A 200 3.43 -6.20 6.33
C LYS A 200 3.56 -4.80 5.73
N SER A 201 2.66 -3.90 6.07
CA SER A 201 2.66 -2.53 5.54
C SER A 201 2.28 -1.52 6.62
N THR A 202 2.82 -0.31 6.53
CA THR A 202 2.25 0.84 7.22
C THR A 202 1.13 1.42 6.37
N ILE A 203 0.04 1.83 7.00
CA ILE A 203 -0.98 2.65 6.39
C ILE A 203 -1.15 3.93 7.20
N HIS A 204 -1.36 5.03 6.48
CA HIS A 204 -1.67 6.32 7.06
C HIS A 204 -3.10 6.69 6.66
N LEU A 205 -3.91 7.04 7.66
CA LEU A 205 -5.32 7.36 7.51
C LEU A 205 -5.54 8.82 7.89
N LYS A 206 -6.10 9.61 6.98
CA LYS A 206 -6.42 11.02 7.22
C LYS A 206 -7.86 11.36 6.83
N GLY A 207 -8.28 12.55 7.22
CA GLY A 207 -9.66 13.01 7.04
C GLY A 207 -10.64 12.28 7.96
N SER A 208 -11.95 12.41 7.68
CA SER A 208 -13.00 11.94 8.59
C SER A 208 -13.64 10.62 8.21
N ARG A 209 -13.55 10.22 6.94
CA ARG A 209 -14.31 9.08 6.39
C ARG A 209 -13.73 7.74 6.78
N PHE A 210 -12.40 7.63 6.78
CA PHE A 210 -11.68 6.36 6.96
C PHE A 210 -10.90 6.27 8.27
N THR A 211 -10.97 7.31 9.11
CA THR A 211 -10.45 7.33 10.48
C THR A 211 -11.57 6.99 11.47
N PHE A 212 -11.38 7.29 12.76
CA PHE A 212 -12.45 7.25 13.75
C PHE A 212 -13.39 8.47 13.72
N GLY A 213 -13.16 9.43 12.82
CA GLY A 213 -14.06 10.58 12.62
C GLY A 213 -14.17 11.48 13.86
N THR A 214 -15.37 11.98 14.14
CA THR A 214 -15.63 12.97 15.21
C THR A 214 -15.63 12.40 16.63
N ALA A 215 -15.84 11.10 16.77
CA ALA A 215 -16.06 10.44 18.06
C ALA A 215 -15.21 9.16 18.15
N PRO A 216 -13.88 9.29 18.30
CA PRO A 216 -13.02 8.13 18.50
C PRO A 216 -13.36 7.38 19.79
N PRO A 217 -13.08 6.06 19.85
CA PRO A 217 -13.22 5.30 21.09
C PRO A 217 -12.48 6.00 22.24
N PRO A 218 -13.17 6.32 23.36
CA PRO A 218 -12.58 7.10 24.46
C PRO A 218 -11.28 6.50 25.01
N GLU A 219 -11.20 5.17 25.05
CA GLU A 219 -10.03 4.42 25.50
C GLU A 219 -8.76 4.68 24.67
N TYR A 220 -8.89 5.10 23.41
CA TYR A 220 -7.75 5.40 22.55
C TYR A 220 -7.18 6.80 22.80
N ASN A 221 -7.88 7.65 23.56
CA ASN A 221 -7.47 9.00 23.90
C ASN A 221 -7.06 9.83 22.66
N LEU A 222 -7.81 9.71 21.57
CA LEU A 222 -7.57 10.41 20.31
C LEU A 222 -8.42 11.69 20.25
N PRO A 223 -7.92 12.78 19.66
CA PRO A 223 -8.77 13.92 19.34
C PRO A 223 -9.75 13.57 18.20
N PRO A 224 -10.88 14.29 18.09
CA PRO A 224 -11.72 14.22 16.89
C PRO A 224 -10.91 14.47 15.62
N HIS A 225 -11.20 13.72 14.56
CA HIS A 225 -10.54 13.80 13.26
C HIS A 225 -9.03 13.50 13.28
N ALA A 226 -8.55 12.76 14.28
CA ALA A 226 -7.16 12.35 14.35
C ALA A 226 -6.71 11.63 13.06
N GLU A 227 -5.64 12.14 12.46
CA GLU A 227 -4.86 11.41 11.45
C GLU A 227 -4.03 10.35 12.17
N ILE A 228 -4.14 9.11 11.76
CA ILE A 228 -3.63 7.95 12.51
C ILE A 228 -2.88 7.00 11.59
N ASP A 229 -1.86 6.37 12.14
CA ASP A 229 -1.06 5.37 11.45
C ASP A 229 -1.39 3.98 11.98
N PHE A 230 -1.38 2.99 11.09
CA PHE A 230 -1.40 1.58 11.46
C PHE A 230 -0.25 0.84 10.81
N THR A 231 0.48 0.04 11.58
CA THR A 231 1.30 -1.05 11.03
C THR A 231 0.46 -2.32 11.04
N LEU A 232 0.21 -2.90 9.87
CA LEU A 232 -0.61 -4.08 9.70
C LEU A 232 0.24 -5.22 9.15
N PHE A 233 0.04 -6.42 9.68
CA PHE A 233 0.58 -7.66 9.14
C PHE A 233 -0.56 -8.64 8.88
N LEU A 234 -0.87 -8.88 7.61
CA LEU A 234 -1.90 -9.83 7.20
C LEU A 234 -1.31 -11.24 7.24
N LYS A 235 -1.54 -11.97 8.32
CA LYS A 235 -0.98 -13.32 8.50
C LYS A 235 -1.65 -14.32 7.57
N GLU A 236 -2.97 -14.36 7.62
CA GLU A 236 -3.79 -15.36 6.95
C GLU A 236 -5.15 -14.74 6.62
N TYR A 237 -5.83 -15.29 5.62
CA TYR A 237 -7.23 -15.02 5.37
C TYR A 237 -7.90 -16.19 4.67
N GLU A 238 -9.21 -16.26 4.82
CA GLU A 238 -10.09 -17.12 4.04
C GLU A 238 -10.95 -16.24 3.15
N LYS A 239 -10.91 -16.50 1.84
CA LYS A 239 -11.64 -15.67 0.89
C LYS A 239 -13.13 -15.94 0.99
N MET A 240 -13.95 -14.89 1.04
CA MET A 240 -15.39 -15.06 0.89
C MET A 240 -15.69 -15.62 -0.50
N LYS A 241 -16.39 -16.76 -0.55
CA LYS A 241 -16.90 -17.34 -1.80
C LYS A 241 -17.81 -16.34 -2.51
N ALA A 242 -17.57 -16.14 -3.79
CA ALA A 242 -18.46 -15.38 -4.65
C ALA A 242 -19.79 -16.13 -4.87
N SER A 243 -20.84 -15.41 -5.25
CA SER A 243 -22.18 -16.01 -5.42
C SER A 243 -22.17 -17.17 -6.43
N TRP A 244 -21.44 -17.06 -7.53
CA TRP A 244 -21.35 -18.14 -8.54
C TRP A 244 -20.55 -19.38 -8.09
N GLU A 245 -19.82 -19.30 -6.97
CA GLU A 245 -19.08 -20.43 -6.40
C GLU A 245 -19.94 -21.27 -5.44
N LEU A 246 -21.17 -20.82 -5.16
CA LEU A 246 -22.09 -21.44 -4.22
C LEU A 246 -23.22 -22.17 -4.97
N THR A 247 -23.57 -23.34 -4.47
CA THR A 247 -24.82 -24.04 -4.82
C THR A 247 -26.05 -23.28 -4.30
N GLY A 248 -27.24 -23.61 -4.79
CA GLY A 248 -28.49 -22.98 -4.33
C GLY A 248 -28.72 -23.15 -2.83
N GLU A 249 -28.41 -24.33 -2.28
CA GLU A 249 -28.50 -24.61 -0.83
C GLU A 249 -27.49 -23.77 -0.04
N GLU A 250 -26.21 -23.75 -0.45
CA GLU A 250 -25.19 -22.92 0.19
C GLU A 250 -25.52 -21.42 0.14
N LYS A 251 -26.22 -20.96 -0.92
CA LYS A 251 -26.70 -19.56 -1.01
C LYS A 251 -27.80 -19.27 -0.01
N LEU A 252 -28.74 -20.18 0.18
CA LEU A 252 -29.81 -20.03 1.18
C LEU A 252 -29.22 -20.00 2.59
N ASP A 253 -28.29 -20.90 2.91
CA ASP A 253 -27.58 -20.92 4.19
C ASP A 253 -26.80 -19.61 4.43
N ALA A 254 -26.06 -19.15 3.41
CA ALA A 254 -25.31 -17.89 3.50
C ALA A 254 -26.23 -16.67 3.63
N ALA A 255 -27.39 -16.68 2.98
CA ALA A 255 -28.39 -15.62 3.09
C ALA A 255 -29.06 -15.60 4.48
N GLU A 256 -29.34 -16.77 5.05
CA GLU A 256 -29.85 -16.88 6.42
C GLU A 256 -28.82 -16.37 7.44
N ALA A 257 -27.57 -16.80 7.33
CA ALA A 257 -26.49 -16.31 8.19
C ALA A 257 -26.32 -14.77 8.08
N ALA A 258 -26.41 -14.23 6.86
CA ALA A 258 -26.38 -12.78 6.64
C ALA A 258 -27.59 -12.07 7.26
N LYS A 259 -28.80 -12.62 7.14
CA LYS A 259 -30.03 -12.10 7.76
C LYS A 259 -29.91 -12.03 9.28
N GLU A 260 -29.43 -13.10 9.91
CA GLU A 260 -29.26 -13.18 11.37
C GLU A 260 -28.22 -12.16 11.85
N ARG A 261 -27.05 -12.13 11.20
CA ARG A 261 -25.96 -11.19 11.52
C ARG A 261 -26.39 -9.74 11.31
N GLY A 262 -27.09 -9.45 10.21
CA GLY A 262 -27.64 -8.13 9.91
C GLY A 262 -28.66 -7.68 10.95
N THR A 263 -29.55 -8.58 11.37
CA THR A 263 -30.55 -8.31 12.41
C THR A 263 -29.92 -8.05 13.77
N MET A 264 -28.86 -8.79 14.11
CA MET A 264 -28.06 -8.54 15.31
C MET A 264 -27.48 -7.12 15.29
N PHE A 265 -26.84 -6.71 14.18
CA PHE A 265 -26.29 -5.36 14.04
C PHE A 265 -27.36 -4.27 14.07
N PHE A 266 -28.49 -4.50 13.43
CA PHE A 266 -29.61 -3.57 13.43
C PHE A 266 -30.11 -3.30 14.86
N LYS A 267 -30.30 -4.36 15.66
CA LYS A 267 -30.70 -4.27 17.07
C LYS A 267 -29.68 -3.51 17.93
N GLN A 268 -28.40 -3.54 17.55
CA GLN A 268 -27.33 -2.79 18.22
C GLN A 268 -27.19 -1.34 17.70
N GLY A 269 -28.05 -0.89 16.77
CA GLY A 269 -27.95 0.43 16.14
C GLY A 269 -26.80 0.58 15.15
N LYS A 270 -26.11 -0.52 14.79
CA LYS A 270 -24.99 -0.55 13.85
C LYS A 270 -25.49 -0.62 12.41
N LEU A 271 -26.22 0.42 11.99
CA LEU A 271 -27.00 0.43 10.76
C LEU A 271 -26.18 0.17 9.49
N ARG A 272 -24.93 0.66 9.41
CA ARG A 272 -24.05 0.42 8.26
C ARG A 272 -23.67 -1.06 8.12
N LEU A 273 -23.29 -1.70 9.23
CA LEU A 273 -22.98 -3.14 9.23
C LEU A 273 -24.22 -3.96 8.92
N ALA A 274 -25.37 -3.59 9.50
CA ALA A 274 -26.65 -4.24 9.20
C ALA A 274 -27.00 -4.16 7.70
N ALA A 275 -26.91 -2.96 7.11
CA ALA A 275 -27.15 -2.74 5.69
C ALA A 275 -26.21 -3.58 4.81
N ALA A 276 -24.92 -3.66 5.14
CA ALA A 276 -23.97 -4.50 4.40
C ALA A 276 -24.38 -5.99 4.41
N LYS A 277 -24.89 -6.50 5.53
CA LYS A 277 -25.40 -7.88 5.60
C LYS A 277 -26.69 -8.09 4.82
N TYR A 278 -27.61 -7.14 4.83
CA TYR A 278 -28.82 -7.26 4.01
C TYR A 278 -28.55 -7.12 2.52
N MET A 279 -27.60 -6.27 2.10
CA MET A 279 -27.15 -6.19 0.70
C MET A 279 -26.57 -7.53 0.22
N ARG A 280 -25.83 -8.23 1.09
CA ARG A 280 -25.31 -9.57 0.77
C ARG A 280 -26.41 -10.59 0.44
N ILE A 281 -27.57 -10.51 1.08
CA ILE A 281 -28.71 -11.38 0.78
C ILE A 281 -29.20 -11.15 -0.65
N ILE A 282 -29.28 -9.88 -1.05
CA ILE A 282 -29.69 -9.50 -2.41
C ILE A 282 -28.69 -10.06 -3.42
N GLU A 283 -27.38 -9.86 -3.20
CA GLU A 283 -26.33 -10.40 -4.08
C GLU A 283 -26.36 -11.93 -4.25
N LEU A 284 -26.81 -12.65 -3.22
CA LEU A 284 -26.89 -14.11 -3.26
C LEU A 284 -28.11 -14.58 -4.05
N LEU A 285 -29.26 -13.91 -3.90
CA LEU A 285 -30.56 -14.46 -4.30
C LEU A 285 -31.26 -13.71 -5.44
N GLU A 286 -30.83 -12.51 -5.82
CA GLU A 286 -31.54 -11.66 -6.81
C GLU A 286 -31.77 -12.37 -8.15
N TYR A 287 -30.79 -13.16 -8.61
CA TYR A 287 -30.83 -13.86 -9.89
C TYR A 287 -31.02 -15.37 -9.76
N GLU A 288 -31.32 -15.88 -8.57
CA GLU A 288 -31.59 -17.31 -8.40
C GLU A 288 -32.91 -17.69 -9.05
N LYS A 289 -32.89 -18.82 -9.78
CA LYS A 289 -34.11 -19.35 -10.37
C LYS A 289 -34.92 -20.02 -9.27
N PRO A 290 -36.26 -19.88 -9.27
CA PRO A 290 -37.11 -20.62 -8.34
C PRO A 290 -36.80 -22.12 -8.43
N THR A 291 -36.75 -22.79 -7.29
CA THR A 291 -36.62 -24.25 -7.28
C THR A 291 -37.86 -24.89 -7.94
N GLU A 292 -37.75 -26.13 -8.42
CA GLU A 292 -38.90 -26.82 -9.04
C GLU A 292 -40.10 -26.92 -8.09
N ASP A 293 -39.86 -26.98 -6.78
CA ASP A 293 -40.92 -27.05 -5.76
C ASP A 293 -41.57 -25.69 -5.52
N GLU A 294 -40.81 -24.59 -5.55
CA GLU A 294 -41.38 -23.23 -5.52
C GLU A 294 -42.19 -22.92 -6.78
N ALA A 295 -41.74 -23.39 -7.95
CA ALA A 295 -42.46 -23.24 -9.22
C ALA A 295 -43.79 -24.02 -9.24
N LYS A 296 -43.86 -25.17 -8.55
CA LYS A 296 -45.11 -25.93 -8.38
C LYS A 296 -46.07 -25.28 -7.38
N SER A 297 -45.57 -24.64 -6.32
CA SER A 297 -46.41 -23.94 -5.33
C SER A 297 -47.07 -22.65 -5.84
N ARG A 298 -46.60 -22.12 -6.98
CA ARG A 298 -47.12 -20.90 -7.63
C ARG A 298 -48.15 -21.19 -8.74
N ARG A 299 -48.57 -22.44 -8.91
CA ARG A 299 -49.66 -22.87 -9.81
C ARG A 299 -50.84 -23.36 -9.01
#